data_AF-A0A9E3XWS4-F1
#
_entry.id   AF-A0A9E3XWS4-F1
#
_cell.length_a   1.000
_cell.length_b   1.000
_cell.length_c   1.000
_cell.angle_alpha   90.00
_cell.angle_beta   90.00
_cell.angle_gamma   90.00
#
_symmetry.space_group_name_H-M   'P 1'
#
loop_
_entity.id
_entity.type
_entity.pdbx_description
1 polymer ?
#
loop_
_entity_poly.entity_id
_entity_poly.type
_entity_poly.pdbx_seq_one_letter_code
_entity_poly.pdbx_strand_id
1 'polypeptide(L)'
;MIPLLIALVVAGVATGVWQVQRRKRVGGSRRIAIDPFTISDPWRRHVQAALAAQRRYRDIVRDVAPGPLRDRLTSIGGQVDHAIEECFVVARRGDELDDTLRRLDVPSLDRQLQRATDDATTSSLSAQLAAAGRVRSAREDTDARLRMQVTRMGELTALAAEVSVGTDNTEMLGTGVGDVVTELEGLRLALQELQTPRT
;
A
#
# COMPACT_ATOMS: atom_id res chain seq x y z
N MET A 1 40.15 18.24 -0.95
CA MET A 1 39.84 16.80 -0.86
C MET A 1 38.96 16.58 0.35
N ILE A 2 37.65 16.46 0.14
CA ILE A 2 36.64 16.24 1.20
C ILE A 2 35.83 15.05 0.70
N PRO A 3 35.87 13.87 1.36
CA PRO A 3 35.11 12.73 0.90
C PRO A 3 33.62 12.93 1.19
N LEU A 4 32.85 12.61 0.16
CA LEU A 4 31.40 12.66 0.04
C LEU A 4 30.76 11.70 1.06
N LEU A 5 29.98 12.24 2.00
CA LEU A 5 29.11 11.46 2.87
C LEU A 5 27.94 10.92 2.04
N ILE A 6 28.05 9.64 1.65
CA ILE A 6 26.93 8.85 1.14
C ILE A 6 26.04 8.53 2.34
N ALA A 7 24.98 9.31 2.53
CA ALA A 7 23.92 8.98 3.48
C ALA A 7 23.05 7.87 2.88
N LEU A 8 23.46 6.64 3.15
CA LEU A 8 22.71 5.42 2.93
C LEU A 8 21.64 5.33 4.03
N VAL A 9 20.40 5.73 3.72
CA VAL A 9 19.26 5.52 4.63
C VAL A 9 18.74 4.10 4.43
N VAL A 10 19.38 3.16 5.12
CA VAL A 10 18.85 1.84 5.46
C VAL A 10 19.03 1.67 6.96
N ALA A 11 17.98 1.95 7.72
CA ALA A 11 17.76 1.52 9.12
C ALA A 11 16.38 2.03 9.55
N GLY A 12 15.48 1.28 10.16
CA GLY A 12 15.53 -0.11 10.60
C GLY A 12 14.15 -0.46 11.16
N VAL A 13 13.61 -1.59 10.75
CA VAL A 13 12.47 -2.24 11.41
C VAL A 13 12.99 -2.83 12.73
N ALA A 14 12.17 -2.68 13.78
CA ALA A 14 12.25 -3.28 15.13
C ALA A 14 12.76 -2.38 16.26
N THR A 15 11.84 -1.85 17.08
CA THR A 15 11.50 -2.36 18.44
C THR A 15 10.58 -1.38 19.17
N GLY A 16 9.51 -1.91 19.81
CA GLY A 16 8.65 -1.13 20.70
C GLY A 16 7.25 -1.74 20.87
N VAL A 17 7.15 -2.78 21.70
CA VAL A 17 5.87 -3.40 22.11
C VAL A 17 5.15 -2.52 23.14
N TRP A 18 3.82 -2.54 23.07
CA TRP A 18 2.80 -2.19 24.09
C TRP A 18 2.17 -0.78 24.10
N GLN A 19 0.85 -0.81 23.84
CA GLN A 19 -0.22 -0.12 24.59
C GLN A 19 -0.78 1.22 24.08
N VAL A 20 -1.80 1.17 23.22
CA VAL A 20 -3.07 1.91 23.45
C VAL A 20 -4.24 1.04 22.97
N GLN A 21 -4.80 0.27 23.90
CA GLN A 21 -6.18 -0.18 23.79
C GLN A 21 -7.05 0.85 24.52
N ARG A 22 -7.65 1.80 23.79
CA ARG A 22 -8.92 2.45 24.16
C ARG A 22 -9.42 3.42 23.08
N ARG A 23 -10.48 2.95 22.41
CA ARG A 23 -11.63 3.71 21.90
C ARG A 23 -11.33 4.88 20.94
N LYS A 24 -11.46 4.60 19.65
CA LYS A 24 -12.49 5.30 18.88
C LYS A 24 -13.52 4.28 18.43
N ARG A 25 -14.71 4.38 19.03
CA ARG A 25 -15.94 3.89 18.42
C ARG A 25 -15.97 4.45 17.00
N VAL A 26 -16.30 3.56 16.07
CA VAL A 26 -16.69 3.81 14.69
C VAL A 26 -17.59 5.05 14.65
N GLY A 27 -16.98 6.22 14.48
CA GLY A 27 -17.60 7.23 13.64
C GLY A 27 -17.65 6.57 12.28
N GLY A 28 -18.83 6.40 11.71
CA GLY A 28 -19.01 5.78 10.41
C GLY A 28 -18.18 6.55 9.40
N SER A 29 -16.92 6.13 9.21
CA SER A 29 -16.11 6.55 8.09
C SER A 29 -16.93 6.14 6.89
N ARG A 30 -17.33 7.12 6.09
CA ARG A 30 -18.16 6.89 4.91
C ARG A 30 -17.40 5.88 4.06
N ARG A 31 -17.88 4.62 4.03
CA ARG A 31 -17.24 3.54 3.28
C ARG A 31 -16.93 4.07 1.89
N ILE A 32 -15.66 4.03 1.52
CA ILE A 32 -15.23 4.55 0.22
C ILE A 32 -15.85 3.63 -0.83
N ALA A 33 -16.52 4.21 -1.81
CA ALA A 33 -16.98 3.44 -2.96
C ALA A 33 -15.74 3.02 -3.76
N ILE A 34 -15.40 1.72 -3.70
CA ILE A 34 -14.23 1.17 -4.38
C ILE A 34 -14.63 0.84 -5.81
N ASP A 35 -14.06 1.57 -6.76
CA ASP A 35 -14.17 1.29 -8.18
C ASP A 35 -12.77 1.08 -8.79
N PRO A 36 -12.34 -0.16 -9.04
CA PRO A 36 -11.03 -0.45 -9.63
C PRO A 36 -10.87 0.06 -11.06
N PHE A 37 -11.95 0.40 -11.77
CA PHE A 37 -11.87 0.82 -13.17
C PHE A 37 -11.53 2.30 -13.34
N THR A 38 -11.52 3.07 -12.24
CA THR A 38 -11.05 4.46 -12.25
C THR A 38 -9.53 4.60 -12.19
N ILE A 39 -8.79 3.48 -12.08
CA ILE A 39 -7.33 3.44 -12.00
C ILE A 39 -6.74 2.54 -13.10
N SER A 40 -5.52 2.86 -13.52
CA SER A 40 -4.83 2.14 -14.60
C SER A 40 -4.16 0.86 -14.12
N ASP A 41 -3.71 0.02 -15.06
CA ASP A 41 -2.79 -1.07 -14.72
C ASP A 41 -1.39 -0.50 -14.39
N PRO A 42 -0.64 -1.09 -13.44
CA PRO A 42 -0.93 -2.35 -12.72
C PRO A 42 -1.81 -2.19 -11.48
N TRP A 43 -2.07 -0.96 -11.01
CA TRP A 43 -2.75 -0.64 -9.76
C TRP A 43 -4.12 -1.31 -9.64
N ARG A 44 -4.89 -1.28 -10.73
CA ARG A 44 -6.18 -1.95 -10.85
C ARG A 44 -6.10 -3.44 -10.50
N ARG A 45 -5.07 -4.16 -10.94
CA ARG A 45 -4.93 -5.60 -10.71
C ARG A 45 -4.75 -5.91 -9.23
N HIS A 46 -4.00 -5.09 -8.50
CA HIS A 46 -3.82 -5.25 -7.05
C HIS A 46 -5.15 -5.12 -6.32
N VAL A 47 -5.94 -4.07 -6.63
CA VAL A 47 -7.26 -3.86 -6.03
C VAL A 47 -8.23 -4.99 -6.37
N GLN A 48 -8.26 -5.44 -7.63
CA GLN A 48 -9.10 -6.56 -8.05
C GLN A 48 -8.75 -7.87 -7.33
N ALA A 49 -7.45 -8.15 -7.17
CA ALA A 49 -6.99 -9.33 -6.45
C ALA A 49 -7.35 -9.27 -4.96
N ALA A 50 -7.20 -8.10 -4.33
CA ALA A 50 -7.60 -7.87 -2.95
C ALA A 50 -9.12 -8.07 -2.76
N LEU A 51 -9.95 -7.50 -3.64
CA LEU A 51 -11.41 -7.70 -3.65
C LEU A 51 -11.79 -9.17 -3.84
N ALA A 52 -11.06 -9.90 -4.67
CA ALA A 52 -11.28 -11.33 -4.86
C ALA A 52 -10.96 -12.14 -3.59
N ALA A 53 -9.90 -11.79 -2.86
CA ALA A 53 -9.58 -12.40 -1.57
C ALA A 53 -10.65 -12.09 -0.51
N GLN A 54 -11.11 -10.84 -0.42
CA GLN A 54 -12.20 -10.44 0.48
C GLN A 54 -13.50 -11.21 0.21
N ARG A 55 -13.89 -11.38 -1.06
CA ARG A 55 -15.08 -12.18 -1.41
C ARG A 55 -14.96 -13.61 -0.90
N ARG A 56 -13.83 -14.27 -1.21
CA ARG A 56 -13.54 -15.63 -0.73
C ARG A 56 -13.56 -15.71 0.79
N TYR A 57 -12.98 -14.74 1.49
CA TYR A 57 -13.05 -14.65 2.95
C TYR A 57 -14.49 -14.60 3.45
N ARG A 58 -15.32 -13.70 2.91
CA ARG A 58 -16.73 -13.58 3.29
C ARG A 58 -17.53 -14.85 3.01
N ASP A 59 -17.24 -15.53 1.92
CA ASP A 59 -17.87 -16.82 1.59
C ASP A 59 -17.54 -17.87 2.67
N ILE A 60 -16.26 -17.97 3.08
CA ILE A 60 -15.84 -18.86 4.18
C ILE A 60 -16.61 -18.54 5.47
N VAL A 61 -16.66 -17.25 5.88
CA VAL A 61 -17.36 -16.85 7.10
C VAL A 61 -18.87 -17.11 7.04
N ARG A 62 -19.47 -17.00 5.85
CA ARG A 62 -20.89 -17.29 5.66
C ARG A 62 -21.20 -18.77 5.91
N ASP A 63 -20.31 -19.66 5.48
CA ASP A 63 -20.52 -21.11 5.51
C ASP A 63 -20.19 -21.72 6.89
N VAL A 64 -19.51 -20.98 7.78
CA VAL A 64 -19.34 -21.35 9.19
C VAL A 64 -20.68 -21.29 9.94
N ALA A 65 -20.97 -22.32 10.73
CA ALA A 65 -22.18 -22.39 11.54
C ALA A 65 -22.29 -21.19 12.50
N PRO A 66 -23.51 -20.67 12.77
CA PRO A 66 -23.70 -19.61 13.74
C PRO A 66 -23.13 -19.96 15.12
N GLY A 67 -22.34 -19.05 15.68
CA GLY A 67 -21.68 -19.24 16.97
C GLY A 67 -20.43 -18.37 17.15
N PRO A 68 -19.70 -18.54 18.27
CA PRO A 68 -18.59 -17.67 18.64
C PRO A 68 -17.47 -17.56 17.60
N LEU A 69 -17.19 -18.66 16.89
CA LEU A 69 -16.20 -18.67 15.81
C LEU A 69 -16.61 -17.77 14.65
N ARG A 70 -17.87 -17.87 14.21
CA ARG A 70 -18.42 -17.04 13.14
C ARG A 70 -18.42 -15.56 13.53
N ASP A 71 -18.75 -15.24 14.77
CA ASP A 71 -18.71 -13.86 15.27
C ASP A 71 -17.29 -13.31 15.26
N ARG A 72 -16.31 -14.13 15.66
CA ARG A 72 -14.90 -13.75 15.64
C ARG A 72 -14.38 -13.52 14.22
N LEU A 73 -14.69 -14.43 13.30
CA LEU A 73 -14.33 -14.27 11.88
C LEU A 73 -15.05 -13.07 11.24
N THR A 74 -16.31 -12.81 11.61
CA THR A 74 -17.02 -11.62 11.14
C THR A 74 -16.33 -10.33 11.60
N SER A 75 -15.85 -10.30 12.85
CA SER A 75 -15.07 -9.18 13.38
C SER A 75 -13.75 -8.96 12.63
N ILE A 76 -13.02 -10.04 12.33
CA ILE A 76 -11.80 -9.98 11.50
C ILE A 76 -12.14 -9.52 10.07
N GLY A 77 -13.27 -9.94 9.51
CA GLY A 77 -13.76 -9.48 8.21
C GLY A 77 -13.92 -7.96 8.12
N GLY A 78 -14.28 -7.29 9.23
CA GLY A 78 -14.29 -5.83 9.28
C GLY A 78 -12.91 -5.19 9.10
N GLN A 79 -11.84 -5.86 9.54
CA GLN A 79 -10.45 -5.40 9.32
C GLN A 79 -9.99 -5.69 7.90
N VAL A 80 -10.38 -6.83 7.32
CA VAL A 80 -10.15 -7.13 5.91
C VAL A 80 -10.79 -6.05 5.04
N ASP A 81 -12.02 -5.64 5.36
CA ASP A 81 -12.73 -4.58 4.63
C ASP A 81 -11.95 -3.26 4.65
N HIS A 82 -11.43 -2.87 5.81
CA HIS A 82 -10.57 -1.69 5.95
C HIS A 82 -9.27 -1.82 5.15
N ALA A 83 -8.62 -2.99 5.16
CA ALA A 83 -7.44 -3.24 4.35
C ALA A 83 -7.70 -3.05 2.84
N ILE A 84 -8.88 -3.43 2.33
CA ILE A 84 -9.24 -3.19 0.93
C ILE A 84 -9.39 -1.69 0.63
N GLU A 85 -10.00 -0.94 1.55
CA GLU A 85 -10.11 0.52 1.41
C GLU A 85 -8.73 1.19 1.35
N GLU A 86 -7.83 0.82 2.25
CA GLU A 86 -6.44 1.31 2.27
C GLU A 86 -5.68 0.91 1.00
N CYS A 87 -5.82 -0.34 0.53
CA CYS A 87 -5.25 -0.82 -0.73
C CYS A 87 -5.70 0.04 -1.91
N PHE A 88 -7.00 0.36 -2.00
CA PHE A 88 -7.54 1.22 -3.06
C PHE A 88 -6.96 2.63 -3.03
N VAL A 89 -6.83 3.23 -1.84
CA VAL A 89 -6.24 4.57 -1.69
C VAL A 89 -4.77 4.58 -2.11
N VAL A 90 -3.99 3.58 -1.70
CA VAL A 90 -2.58 3.44 -2.10
C VAL A 90 -2.48 3.23 -3.61
N ALA A 91 -3.32 2.37 -4.19
CA ALA A 91 -3.33 2.09 -5.62
C ALA A 91 -3.64 3.35 -6.46
N ARG A 92 -4.61 4.16 -6.03
CA ARG A 92 -4.91 5.45 -6.67
C ARG A 92 -3.72 6.41 -6.63
N ARG A 93 -2.96 6.43 -5.55
CA ARG A 93 -1.76 7.26 -5.48
C ARG A 93 -0.62 6.73 -6.33
N GLY A 94 -0.49 5.42 -6.44
CA GLY A 94 0.41 4.81 -7.43
C GLY A 94 0.08 5.29 -8.85
N ASP A 95 -1.20 5.34 -9.21
CA ASP A 95 -1.68 5.85 -10.50
C ASP A 95 -1.33 7.34 -10.70
N GLU A 96 -1.46 8.16 -9.64
CA GLU A 96 -1.03 9.58 -9.64
C GLU A 96 0.49 9.73 -9.84
N LEU A 97 1.32 8.80 -9.35
CA LEU A 97 2.76 8.78 -9.61
C LEU A 97 3.05 8.49 -11.09
N ASP A 98 2.32 7.54 -11.70
CA ASP A 98 2.45 7.24 -13.14
C ASP A 98 2.01 8.43 -14.00
N ASP A 99 0.93 9.13 -13.63
CA ASP A 99 0.52 10.40 -14.24
C ASP A 99 1.61 11.47 -14.16
N THR A 100 2.24 11.61 -12.98
CA THR A 100 3.32 12.58 -12.76
C THR A 100 4.52 12.28 -13.65
N LEU A 101 4.94 11.01 -13.72
CA LEU A 101 6.04 10.58 -14.59
C LEU A 101 5.74 10.84 -16.07
N ARG A 102 4.49 10.64 -16.51
CA ARG A 102 4.06 10.97 -17.87
C ARG A 102 4.14 12.48 -18.15
N ARG A 103 3.70 13.32 -17.20
CA ARG A 103 3.75 14.78 -17.35
C ARG A 103 5.17 15.35 -17.38
N LEU A 104 6.09 14.74 -16.63
CA LEU A 104 7.50 15.15 -16.62
C LEU A 104 8.21 14.87 -17.94
N ASP A 105 7.67 13.98 -18.79
CA ASP A 105 8.25 13.61 -20.09
C ASP A 105 9.78 13.39 -20.02
N VAL A 106 10.17 12.44 -19.17
CA VAL A 106 11.59 12.11 -18.90
C VAL A 106 12.41 11.92 -20.18
N PRO A 107 11.92 11.26 -21.26
CA PRO A 107 12.65 11.17 -22.52
C PRO A 107 12.88 12.52 -23.22
N SER A 108 11.99 13.49 -23.05
CA SER A 108 12.21 14.85 -23.54
C SER A 108 13.24 15.60 -22.71
N LEU A 109 13.19 15.49 -21.38
CA LEU A 109 14.19 16.08 -20.48
C LEU A 109 15.60 15.56 -20.77
N ASP A 110 15.75 14.27 -21.00
CA ASP A 110 17.04 13.65 -21.34
C ASP A 110 17.59 14.17 -22.68
N ARG A 111 16.73 14.25 -23.71
CA ARG A 111 17.09 14.83 -25.01
C ARG A 111 17.43 16.32 -24.93
N GLN A 112 16.81 17.07 -24.01
CA GLN A 112 17.15 18.47 -23.77
C GLN A 112 18.51 18.58 -23.06
N LEU A 113 18.77 17.73 -22.08
CA LEU A 113 20.04 17.70 -21.34
C LEU A 113 21.22 17.41 -22.29
N GLN A 114 21.06 16.46 -23.20
CA GLN A 114 22.08 16.12 -24.19
C GLN A 114 22.40 17.27 -25.18
N ARG A 115 21.47 18.22 -25.37
CA ARG A 115 21.67 19.38 -26.25
C ARG A 115 22.05 20.65 -25.50
N ALA A 116 22.00 20.64 -24.16
CA ALA A 116 22.34 21.80 -23.36
C ALA A 116 23.84 22.11 -23.52
N THR A 117 24.14 23.38 -23.77
CA THR A 117 25.52 23.86 -23.95
C THR A 117 26.00 24.73 -22.78
N ASP A 118 25.07 25.16 -21.93
CA ASP A 118 25.36 25.99 -20.76
C ASP A 118 25.12 25.24 -19.44
N ASP A 119 25.91 25.60 -18.43
CA ASP A 119 25.93 24.91 -17.14
C ASP A 119 24.63 25.11 -16.34
N ALA A 120 23.96 26.26 -16.50
CA ALA A 120 22.73 26.56 -15.77
C ALA A 120 21.57 25.69 -16.24
N THR A 121 21.38 25.56 -17.55
CA THR A 121 20.41 24.67 -18.17
C THR A 121 20.72 23.21 -17.84
N THR A 122 21.99 22.81 -17.94
CA THR A 122 22.44 21.45 -17.58
C THR A 122 22.11 21.10 -16.13
N SER A 123 22.43 22.01 -15.20
CA SER A 123 22.14 21.85 -13.77
C SER A 123 20.64 21.73 -13.50
N SER A 124 19.82 22.60 -14.10
CA SER A 124 18.36 22.57 -13.95
C SER A 124 17.75 21.26 -14.48
N LEU A 125 18.11 20.83 -15.70
CA LEU A 125 17.60 19.60 -16.30
C LEU A 125 18.03 18.35 -15.52
N SER A 126 19.27 18.31 -15.04
CA SER A 126 19.75 17.22 -14.19
C SER A 126 18.98 17.13 -12.86
N ALA A 127 18.66 18.27 -12.24
CA ALA A 127 17.83 18.32 -11.04
C ALA A 127 16.40 17.81 -11.30
N GLN A 128 15.82 18.14 -12.46
CA GLN A 128 14.51 17.64 -12.87
C GLN A 128 14.51 16.13 -13.10
N LEU A 129 15.54 15.59 -13.77
CA LEU A 129 15.71 14.14 -13.94
C LEU A 129 15.92 13.43 -12.60
N ALA A 130 16.68 14.02 -11.68
CA ALA A 130 16.84 13.49 -10.33
C ALA A 130 15.50 13.46 -9.57
N ALA A 131 14.65 14.48 -9.74
CA ALA A 131 13.30 14.50 -9.18
C ALA A 131 12.42 13.40 -9.78
N ALA A 132 12.43 13.24 -11.11
CA ALA A 132 11.72 12.15 -11.79
C ALA A 132 12.20 10.77 -11.33
N GLY A 133 13.50 10.61 -11.08
CA GLY A 133 14.09 9.39 -10.52
C GLY A 133 13.49 9.05 -9.15
N ARG A 134 13.35 10.03 -8.25
CA ARG A 134 12.71 9.81 -6.94
C ARG A 134 11.24 9.38 -7.05
N VAL A 135 10.49 10.01 -7.95
CA VAL A 135 9.08 9.63 -8.23
C VAL A 135 9.01 8.19 -8.75
N ARG A 136 9.92 7.80 -9.65
CA ARG A 136 9.99 6.43 -10.17
C ARG A 136 10.31 5.41 -9.08
N SER A 137 11.28 5.69 -8.21
CA SER A 137 11.60 4.79 -7.09
C SER A 137 10.42 4.63 -6.14
N ALA A 138 9.70 5.72 -5.80
CA ALA A 138 8.50 5.64 -4.98
C ALA A 138 7.40 4.80 -5.64
N ARG A 139 7.22 4.95 -6.96
CA ARG A 139 6.28 4.16 -7.76
C ARG A 139 6.61 2.67 -7.74
N GLU A 140 7.86 2.32 -7.94
CA GLU A 140 8.33 0.92 -7.95
C GLU A 140 8.19 0.27 -6.57
N ASP A 141 8.57 0.98 -5.50
CA ASP A 141 8.42 0.50 -4.11
C ASP A 141 6.93 0.28 -3.76
N THR A 142 6.06 1.21 -4.16
CA THR A 142 4.62 1.09 -3.92
C THR A 142 4.02 -0.13 -4.62
N ASP A 143 4.37 -0.35 -5.90
CA ASP A 143 3.91 -1.52 -6.66
C ASP A 143 4.41 -2.84 -6.03
N ALA A 144 5.68 -2.89 -5.63
CA ALA A 144 6.25 -4.07 -4.97
C ALA A 144 5.55 -4.37 -3.64
N ARG A 145 5.32 -3.36 -2.79
CA ARG A 145 4.65 -3.52 -1.50
C ARG A 145 3.19 -3.94 -1.65
N LEU A 146 2.43 -3.30 -2.55
CA LEU A 146 1.05 -3.70 -2.80
C LEU A 146 0.95 -5.17 -3.25
N ARG A 147 1.85 -5.60 -4.14
CA ARG A 147 1.91 -6.99 -4.59
C ARG A 147 2.11 -7.96 -3.43
N MET A 148 3.06 -7.67 -2.52
CA MET A 148 3.31 -8.50 -1.35
C MET A 148 2.10 -8.55 -0.39
N GLN A 149 1.48 -7.40 -0.13
CA GLN A 149 0.32 -7.34 0.78
C GLN A 149 -0.87 -8.10 0.21
N VAL A 150 -1.15 -7.98 -1.09
CA VAL A 150 -2.22 -8.73 -1.75
C VAL A 150 -1.97 -10.25 -1.69
N THR A 151 -0.72 -10.69 -1.88
CA THR A 151 -0.35 -12.10 -1.70
C THR A 151 -0.64 -12.57 -0.27
N ARG A 152 -0.21 -11.80 0.74
CA ARG A 152 -0.47 -12.09 2.15
C ARG A 152 -1.97 -12.14 2.47
N MET A 153 -2.80 -11.27 1.87
CA MET A 153 -4.26 -11.38 2.02
C MET A 153 -4.82 -12.70 1.46
N GLY A 154 -4.23 -13.20 0.37
CA GLY A 154 -4.55 -14.53 -0.16
C GLY A 154 -4.22 -15.65 0.82
N GLU A 155 -3.05 -15.59 1.46
CA GLU A 155 -2.63 -16.54 2.51
C GLU A 155 -3.56 -16.49 3.72
N LEU A 156 -3.93 -15.29 4.19
CA LEU A 156 -4.86 -15.12 5.32
C LEU A 156 -6.26 -15.65 4.99
N THR A 157 -6.67 -15.57 3.73
CA THR A 157 -7.93 -16.19 3.28
C THR A 157 -7.85 -17.71 3.35
N ALA A 158 -6.72 -18.31 2.98
CA ALA A 158 -6.50 -19.75 3.13
C ALA A 158 -6.48 -20.16 4.62
N LEU A 159 -5.80 -19.39 5.47
CA LEU A 159 -5.80 -19.60 6.91
C LEU A 159 -7.21 -19.49 7.52
N ALA A 160 -8.05 -18.59 7.03
CA ALA A 160 -9.45 -18.51 7.43
C ALA A 160 -10.25 -19.76 7.07
N ALA A 161 -9.95 -20.39 5.93
CA ALA A 161 -10.55 -21.67 5.55
C ALA A 161 -10.12 -22.80 6.51
N GLU A 162 -8.86 -22.84 6.91
CA GLU A 162 -8.38 -23.79 7.93
C GLU A 162 -9.09 -23.59 9.28
N VAL A 163 -9.17 -22.34 9.73
CA VAL A 163 -9.86 -22.00 10.98
C VAL A 163 -11.34 -22.41 10.90
N SER A 164 -11.97 -22.27 9.74
CA SER A 164 -13.37 -22.65 9.53
C SER A 164 -13.65 -24.15 9.71
N VAL A 165 -12.65 -25.00 9.46
CA VAL A 165 -12.76 -26.46 9.62
C VAL A 165 -12.31 -26.95 11.01
N GLY A 166 -11.98 -26.02 11.92
CA GLY A 166 -11.74 -26.31 13.33
C GLY A 166 -10.28 -26.28 13.78
N THR A 167 -9.37 -25.66 13.02
CA THR A 167 -8.00 -25.43 13.52
C THR A 167 -7.97 -24.25 14.50
N ASP A 168 -7.13 -24.35 15.53
CA ASP A 168 -6.99 -23.31 16.56
C ASP A 168 -6.02 -22.18 16.13
N ASN A 169 -6.27 -21.61 14.95
CA ASN A 169 -5.43 -20.57 14.33
C ASN A 169 -6.11 -19.19 14.29
N THR A 170 -7.19 -19.01 15.04
CA THR A 170 -8.02 -17.78 14.97
C THR A 170 -7.27 -16.53 15.44
N GLU A 171 -6.36 -16.67 16.42
CA GLU A 171 -5.51 -15.57 16.88
C GLU A 171 -4.49 -15.16 15.81
N MET A 172 -3.81 -16.13 15.21
CA MET A 172 -2.84 -15.91 14.13
C MET A 172 -3.50 -15.20 12.94
N LEU A 173 -4.71 -15.61 12.56
CA LEU A 173 -5.49 -14.95 11.51
C LEU A 173 -5.79 -13.49 11.87
N GLY A 174 -6.21 -13.22 13.11
CA GLY A 174 -6.49 -11.86 13.56
C GLY A 174 -5.26 -10.96 13.54
N THR A 175 -4.11 -11.45 14.02
CA THR A 175 -2.84 -10.73 13.98
C THR A 175 -2.39 -10.46 12.55
N GLY A 176 -2.42 -11.46 11.69
CA GLY A 176 -1.97 -11.31 10.30
C GLY A 176 -2.79 -10.30 9.49
N VAL A 177 -4.11 -10.24 9.71
CA VAL A 177 -4.96 -9.19 9.09
C VAL A 177 -4.63 -7.80 9.64
N GLY A 178 -4.40 -7.69 10.95
CA GLY A 178 -3.95 -6.44 11.59
C GLY A 178 -2.61 -5.92 11.05
N ASP A 179 -1.68 -6.82 10.76
CA ASP A 179 -0.38 -6.48 10.18
C ASP A 179 -0.54 -5.93 8.75
N VAL A 180 -1.39 -6.55 7.93
CA VAL A 180 -1.67 -6.06 6.55
C VAL A 180 -2.25 -4.64 6.58
N VAL A 181 -3.22 -4.39 7.48
CA VAL A 181 -3.81 -3.05 7.65
C VAL A 181 -2.72 -2.04 8.00
N THR A 182 -1.90 -2.35 9.01
CA THR A 182 -0.84 -1.46 9.50
C THR A 182 0.17 -1.12 8.40
N GLU A 183 0.57 -2.11 7.60
CA GLU A 183 1.49 -1.92 6.48
C GLU A 183 0.88 -1.06 5.36
N LEU A 184 -0.39 -1.27 5.02
CA LEU A 184 -1.08 -0.46 4.01
C LEU A 184 -1.28 0.98 4.48
N GLU A 185 -1.60 1.21 5.76
CA GLU A 185 -1.67 2.54 6.35
C GLU A 185 -0.30 3.22 6.36
N GLY A 186 0.76 2.50 6.71
CA GLY A 186 2.13 3.00 6.66
C GLY A 186 2.54 3.42 5.24
N LEU A 187 2.21 2.59 4.25
CA LEU A 187 2.43 2.91 2.84
C LEU A 187 1.60 4.13 2.39
N ARG A 188 0.34 4.21 2.84
CA ARG A 188 -0.51 5.38 2.60
C ARG A 188 0.12 6.64 3.19
N LEU A 189 0.63 6.60 4.41
CA LEU A 189 1.26 7.77 5.05
C LEU A 189 2.55 8.19 4.32
N ALA A 190 3.40 7.23 3.94
CA ALA A 190 4.61 7.50 3.18
C ALA A 190 4.32 8.21 1.85
N LEU A 191 3.26 7.80 1.13
CA LEU A 191 2.84 8.46 -0.10
C LEU A 191 2.27 9.86 0.12
N GLN A 192 1.61 10.12 1.26
CA GLN A 192 1.13 11.48 1.61
C GLN A 192 2.29 12.44 1.88
N GLU A 193 3.36 11.96 2.51
CA GLU A 193 4.54 12.76 2.79
C GLU A 193 5.19 13.23 1.48
N LEU A 194 5.25 12.37 0.45
CA LEU A 194 5.81 12.74 -0.86
C LEU A 194 5.05 13.85 -1.57
N GLN A 195 3.75 14.01 -1.30
CA GLN A 195 2.90 15.03 -1.90
C GLN A 195 2.88 16.35 -1.11
N THR A 196 3.30 16.33 0.16
CA THR A 196 3.28 17.53 1.00
C THR A 196 4.60 18.28 0.82
N PRO A 197 4.61 19.52 0.27
CA PRO A 197 5.84 20.29 0.16
C PRO A 197 6.39 20.54 1.57
N ARG A 198 7.66 20.20 1.81
CA ARG A 198 8.36 20.60 3.03
C ARG A 198 8.49 22.13 3.00
N THR A 199 7.63 22.81 3.76
CA THR A 199 7.71 24.25 4.04
C THR A 199 8.89 24.56 4.95
#